data_AF-A0A7S1CF11-F1
#
_entry.id   AF-A0A7S1CF11-F1
#
_cell.length_a   1.000
_cell.length_b   1.000
_cell.length_c   1.000
_cell.angle_alpha   90.00
_cell.angle_beta   90.00
_cell.angle_gamma   90.00
#
_symmetry.space_group_name_H-M   'P 1'
#
loop_
_entity.id
_entity.type
_entity.pdbx_description
1 polymer ?
#
loop_
_entity_poly.entity_id
_entity_poly.type
_entity_poly.pdbx_seq_one_letter_code
_entity_poly.pdbx_strand_id
1 'polypeptide(L)'
;GGGGGGASGEHEAPEGGDSSDGATGGAGAGDADPLHEMSGSRWSLSALMTWFERHGIDSEAVRDSCKDVIVKTLLAIRPRIHFLYRSCFKEASDEGYRCFELLGVDVLLDADLQPIVIEVNQSPSFHCDHKLDEAIKGPLLRDTLRLAAAMPAMKPAVSPIA
;
A
#
# COMPACT_ATOMS: atom_id res chain seq x y z
N GLY A 1 9.24 -39.96 -77.72
CA GLY A 1 10.51 -39.69 -77.00
C GLY A 1 10.11 -38.94 -75.75
N GLY A 2 10.36 -39.46 -74.55
CA GLY A 2 11.69 -39.51 -73.90
C GLY A 2 11.94 -38.12 -73.28
N GLY A 3 12.14 -37.91 -71.98
CA GLY A 3 12.33 -38.77 -70.80
C GLY A 3 12.82 -37.90 -69.64
N GLY A 4 12.80 -38.43 -68.41
CA GLY A 4 13.43 -37.86 -67.20
C GLY A 4 12.40 -37.53 -66.10
N GLY A 5 12.34 -38.17 -64.93
CA GLY A 5 13.26 -39.08 -64.24
C GLY A 5 13.82 -38.41 -62.98
N GLY A 6 13.32 -38.79 -61.80
CA GLY A 6 13.86 -38.37 -60.50
C GLY A 6 12.97 -38.82 -59.35
N ALA A 7 13.31 -39.96 -58.75
CA ALA A 7 12.68 -40.51 -57.55
C ALA A 7 13.71 -40.50 -56.41
N SER A 8 13.27 -40.10 -55.21
CA SER A 8 13.98 -40.30 -53.95
C SER A 8 12.95 -40.77 -52.93
N GLY A 9 13.09 -42.01 -52.48
CA GLY A 9 12.40 -42.54 -51.30
C GLY A 9 13.29 -42.43 -50.07
N GLU A 10 12.68 -42.56 -48.88
CA GLU A 10 13.24 -42.86 -47.54
C GLU A 10 12.17 -42.38 -46.52
N HIS A 11 11.91 -42.95 -45.34
CA HIS A 11 12.06 -44.26 -44.72
C HIS A 11 11.29 -44.11 -43.38
N GLU A 12 10.51 -45.11 -42.93
CA GLU A 12 9.71 -45.06 -41.70
C GLU A 12 10.47 -45.57 -40.45
N ALA A 13 10.09 -44.99 -39.28
CA ALA A 13 10.07 -45.48 -37.88
C ALA A 13 11.41 -45.59 -37.08
N PRO A 14 11.42 -45.65 -35.71
CA PRO A 14 10.31 -45.84 -34.75
C PRO A 14 10.33 -45.02 -33.42
N GLU A 15 9.31 -45.25 -32.58
CA GLU A 15 9.10 -44.77 -31.20
C GLU A 15 9.93 -45.52 -30.12
N GLY A 16 10.09 -44.87 -28.95
CA GLY A 16 10.08 -45.53 -27.62
C GLY A 16 11.36 -45.49 -26.75
N GLY A 17 11.27 -44.93 -25.53
CA GLY A 17 12.28 -45.07 -24.48
C GLY A 17 12.05 -44.17 -23.25
N ASP A 18 12.01 -44.77 -22.06
CA ASP A 18 11.42 -44.34 -20.80
C ASP A 18 12.45 -43.93 -19.71
N SER A 19 12.02 -43.05 -18.78
CA SER A 19 12.42 -42.83 -17.37
C SER A 19 13.88 -42.56 -16.93
N SER A 20 14.08 -41.47 -16.17
CA SER A 20 14.60 -41.54 -14.78
C SER A 20 14.58 -40.18 -14.05
N ASP A 21 14.25 -40.28 -12.76
CA ASP A 21 14.06 -39.23 -11.76
C ASP A 21 15.31 -38.42 -11.39
N GLY A 22 15.08 -37.18 -10.96
CA GLY A 22 16.09 -36.31 -10.37
C GLY A 22 15.47 -35.12 -9.62
N ALA A 23 14.75 -35.39 -8.53
CA ALA A 23 14.34 -34.37 -7.57
C ALA A 23 15.54 -33.93 -6.73
N THR A 24 15.80 -32.62 -6.62
CA THR A 24 16.24 -31.94 -5.38
C THR A 24 16.16 -30.42 -5.55
N GLY A 25 15.65 -29.73 -4.53
CA GLY A 25 15.73 -28.27 -4.42
C GLY A 25 14.39 -27.61 -4.08
N GLY A 26 13.87 -27.88 -2.88
CA GLY A 26 12.70 -27.18 -2.37
C GLY A 26 12.96 -25.68 -2.23
N ALA A 27 12.27 -24.89 -3.04
CA ALA A 27 11.92 -23.53 -2.70
C ALA A 27 10.54 -23.59 -2.07
N GLY A 28 10.45 -23.26 -0.79
CA GLY A 28 9.18 -23.20 -0.08
C GLY A 28 8.18 -22.39 -0.89
N ALA A 29 6.95 -22.90 -0.96
CA ALA A 29 5.80 -22.09 -1.27
C ALA A 29 5.71 -21.02 -0.17
N GLY A 30 6.45 -19.93 -0.34
CA GLY A 30 6.21 -18.71 0.40
C GLY A 30 4.82 -18.27 0.00
N ASP A 31 3.94 -18.14 0.99
CA ASP A 31 2.63 -17.52 0.83
C ASP A 31 2.78 -16.30 -0.08
N ALA A 32 2.24 -16.40 -1.30
CA ALA A 32 2.18 -15.25 -2.19
C ALA A 32 1.32 -14.21 -1.46
N ASP A 33 1.96 -13.14 -0.97
CA ASP A 33 1.27 -12.04 -0.32
C ASP A 33 0.15 -11.59 -1.28
N PRO A 34 -1.13 -11.68 -0.91
CA PRO A 34 -2.24 -11.29 -1.78
C PRO A 34 -2.19 -9.80 -2.18
N LEU A 35 -1.31 -9.00 -1.56
CA LEU A 35 -1.02 -7.62 -1.93
C LEU A 35 0.11 -7.47 -2.97
N HIS A 36 0.75 -8.57 -3.41
CA HIS A 36 1.88 -8.59 -4.33
C HIS A 36 1.48 -8.68 -5.82
N GLU A 37 0.19 -8.61 -6.14
CA GLU A 37 -0.24 -8.53 -7.54
C GLU A 37 0.18 -7.20 -8.17
N MET A 38 1.27 -7.22 -8.93
CA MET A 38 1.75 -6.11 -9.76
C MET A 38 1.04 -6.11 -11.13
N SER A 39 -0.29 -6.24 -11.12
CA SER A 39 -1.11 -6.34 -12.34
C SER A 39 -2.20 -5.28 -12.36
N GLY A 40 -2.44 -4.67 -13.51
CA GLY A 40 -3.41 -3.59 -13.68
C GLY A 40 -2.89 -2.19 -13.30
N SER A 41 -3.79 -1.20 -13.33
CA SER A 41 -3.47 0.22 -13.14
C SER A 41 -3.44 0.70 -11.69
N ARG A 42 -3.65 -0.21 -10.72
CA ARG A 42 -3.69 0.10 -9.29
C ARG A 42 -2.88 -0.91 -8.51
N TRP A 43 -1.90 -0.43 -7.75
CA TRP A 43 -1.01 -1.26 -6.95
C TRP A 43 -1.12 -0.90 -5.48
N SER A 44 -0.85 -1.87 -4.61
CA SER A 44 -0.60 -1.59 -3.20
C SER A 44 0.68 -0.76 -3.04
N LEU A 45 0.80 -0.05 -1.92
CA LEU A 45 2.06 0.64 -1.59
C LEU A 45 3.22 -0.35 -1.46
N SER A 46 3.00 -1.53 -0.87
CA SER A 46 4.02 -2.58 -0.75
C SER A 46 4.49 -3.10 -2.11
N ALA A 47 3.58 -3.30 -3.07
CA ALA A 47 3.94 -3.67 -4.43
C ALA A 47 4.77 -2.59 -5.12
N LEU A 48 4.41 -1.31 -4.96
CA LEU A 48 5.21 -0.18 -5.48
C LEU A 48 6.61 -0.14 -4.87
N MET A 49 6.74 -0.29 -3.55
CA MET A 49 8.05 -0.29 -2.88
C MET A 49 8.92 -1.45 -3.36
N THR A 50 8.32 -2.63 -3.53
CA THR A 50 9.02 -3.79 -4.11
C THR A 50 9.43 -3.54 -5.56
N TRP A 51 8.60 -2.83 -6.34
CA TRP A 51 8.96 -2.45 -7.71
C TRP A 51 10.16 -1.50 -7.70
N PHE A 52 10.21 -0.49 -6.82
CA PHE A 52 11.36 0.41 -6.69
C PHE A 52 12.66 -0.35 -6.40
N GLU A 53 12.64 -1.25 -5.43
CA GLU A 53 13.81 -2.05 -5.06
C GLU A 53 14.33 -2.90 -6.23
N ARG A 54 13.42 -3.53 -6.98
CA ARG A 54 13.77 -4.32 -8.19
C ARG A 54 14.41 -3.48 -9.29
N HIS A 55 14.20 -2.17 -9.30
CA HIS A 55 14.75 -1.23 -10.29
C HIS A 55 15.94 -0.42 -9.75
N GLY A 56 16.50 -0.80 -8.59
CA GLY A 56 17.65 -0.12 -7.98
C GLY A 56 17.32 1.26 -7.42
N ILE A 57 16.04 1.54 -7.16
CA ILE A 57 15.57 2.76 -6.51
C ILE A 57 15.51 2.49 -5.00
N ASP A 58 16.03 3.44 -4.22
CA ASP A 58 15.93 3.41 -2.76
C ASP A 58 14.48 3.69 -2.33
N SER A 59 13.71 2.61 -2.14
CA SER A 59 12.30 2.66 -1.76
C SER A 59 12.10 3.31 -0.38
N GLU A 60 13.09 3.19 0.51
CA GLU A 60 13.04 3.76 1.86
C GLU A 60 13.21 5.27 1.81
N ALA A 61 14.19 5.77 1.06
CA ALA A 61 14.39 7.21 0.87
C ALA A 61 13.14 7.87 0.25
N VAL A 62 12.55 7.25 -0.78
CA VAL A 62 11.30 7.76 -1.39
C VAL A 62 10.17 7.77 -0.36
N ARG A 63 9.94 6.65 0.33
CA ARG A 63 8.91 6.55 1.37
C ARG A 63 9.08 7.60 2.47
N ASP A 64 10.30 7.83 2.92
CA ASP A 64 10.58 8.78 3.99
C ASP A 64 10.42 10.23 3.52
N SER A 65 10.76 10.54 2.28
CA SER A 65 10.46 11.84 1.68
C SER A 65 8.94 12.10 1.61
N CYS A 66 8.13 11.09 1.27
CA CYS A 66 6.67 11.18 1.30
C CYS A 66 6.14 11.47 2.71
N LYS A 67 6.64 10.76 3.73
CA LYS A 67 6.27 11.02 5.13
C LYS A 67 6.61 12.45 5.54
N ASP A 68 7.78 12.96 5.15
CA ASP A 68 8.24 14.29 5.50
C ASP A 68 7.31 15.39 4.94
N VAL A 69 6.90 15.31 3.67
CA VAL A 69 5.94 16.28 3.12
C VAL A 69 4.55 16.17 3.76
N ILE A 70 4.10 14.96 4.13
CA ILE A 70 2.85 14.76 4.87
C ILE A 70 2.92 15.41 6.26
N VAL A 71 4.01 15.17 7.00
CA VAL A 71 4.21 15.77 8.33
C VAL A 71 4.27 17.29 8.25
N LYS A 72 5.02 17.84 7.30
CA LYS A 72 5.10 19.30 7.07
C LYS A 72 3.73 19.90 6.76
N THR A 73 2.91 19.21 5.96
CA THR A 73 1.53 19.62 5.65
C THR A 73 0.68 19.70 6.92
N LEU A 74 0.74 18.69 7.79
CA LEU A 74 0.01 18.70 9.07
C LEU A 74 0.53 19.77 10.04
N LEU A 75 1.84 19.99 10.09
CA LEU A 75 2.45 21.02 10.92
C LEU A 75 2.03 22.43 10.48
N ALA A 76 1.89 22.66 9.17
CA ALA A 76 1.46 23.95 8.64
C ALA A 76 0.04 24.33 9.11
N ILE A 77 -0.88 23.37 9.21
CA ILE A 77 -2.27 23.62 9.63
C ILE A 77 -2.48 23.53 11.16
N ARG A 78 -1.53 22.93 11.89
CA ARG A 78 -1.60 22.72 13.35
C ARG A 78 -2.05 23.94 14.15
N PRO A 79 -1.54 25.18 13.93
CA PRO A 79 -1.98 26.34 14.73
C PRO A 79 -3.49 26.60 14.65
N ARG A 80 -4.06 26.43 13.45
CA ARG A 80 -5.49 26.63 13.21
C ARG A 80 -6.31 25.51 13.85
N ILE A 81 -5.91 24.25 13.69
CA ILE A 81 -6.58 23.11 14.33
C ILE A 81 -6.54 23.27 15.85
N HIS A 82 -5.39 23.63 16.42
CA HIS A 82 -5.22 23.83 17.85
C HIS A 82 -6.13 24.94 18.38
N PHE A 83 -6.23 26.08 17.69
CA PHE A 83 -7.13 27.16 18.05
C PHE A 83 -8.61 26.73 18.04
N LEU A 84 -9.04 26.04 16.98
CA LEU A 84 -10.41 25.56 16.84
C LEU A 84 -10.75 24.50 17.90
N TYR A 85 -9.83 23.57 18.14
CA TYR A 85 -9.97 22.54 19.17
C TYR A 85 -10.21 23.16 20.55
N ARG A 86 -9.37 24.11 20.98
CA ARG A 86 -9.54 24.81 22.27
C ARG A 86 -10.80 25.66 22.34
N SER A 87 -11.26 26.18 21.21
CA SER A 87 -12.52 26.94 21.13
C SER A 87 -13.74 26.05 21.30
N CYS A 88 -13.69 24.82 20.79
CA CYS A 88 -14.74 23.81 20.95
C CYS A 88 -14.72 23.12 22.32
N PHE A 89 -13.54 22.99 22.94
CA PHE A 89 -13.33 22.26 24.19
C PHE A 89 -12.73 23.16 25.29
N LYS A 90 -13.42 24.25 25.65
CA LYS A 90 -12.92 25.31 26.54
C LYS A 90 -12.57 24.86 27.96
N GLU A 91 -13.26 23.84 28.46
CA GLU A 91 -13.10 23.30 29.82
C GLU A 91 -12.28 22.00 29.84
N ALA A 92 -11.58 21.72 28.75
CA ALA A 92 -10.71 20.57 28.66
C ALA A 92 -9.49 20.71 29.57
N SER A 93 -9.18 19.69 30.36
CA SER A 93 -7.79 19.49 30.77
C SER A 93 -6.96 19.21 29.51
N ASP A 94 -5.69 19.62 29.49
CA ASP A 94 -4.75 19.23 28.42
C ASP A 94 -4.38 17.71 28.50
N GLU A 95 -5.12 16.92 29.28
CA GLU A 95 -4.91 15.50 29.50
C GLU A 95 -5.83 14.66 28.61
N GLY A 96 -5.30 14.18 27.49
CA GLY A 96 -5.97 13.22 26.60
C GLY A 96 -6.54 13.85 25.34
N TYR A 97 -7.18 13.01 24.51
CA TYR A 97 -7.69 13.39 23.19
C TYR A 97 -9.21 13.25 23.12
N ARG A 98 -9.85 14.06 22.26
CA ARG A 98 -11.31 14.01 22.00
C ARG A 98 -11.66 13.78 20.54
N CYS A 99 -10.71 14.01 19.65
CA CYS A 99 -10.90 13.92 18.21
C CYS A 99 -9.75 13.10 17.64
N PHE A 100 -10.07 12.29 16.64
CA PHE A 100 -9.13 11.72 15.70
C PHE A 100 -9.73 11.88 14.31
N GLU A 101 -8.88 11.91 13.28
CA GLU A 101 -9.32 12.05 11.89
C GLU A 101 -8.42 11.16 11.02
N LEU A 102 -9.04 10.40 10.12
CA LEU A 102 -8.34 9.61 9.12
C LEU A 102 -8.36 10.39 7.80
N LEU A 103 -7.22 10.94 7.42
CA LEU A 103 -7.06 11.75 6.22
C LEU A 103 -6.57 10.88 5.05
N GLY A 104 -7.09 11.13 3.85
CA GLY A 104 -6.45 10.70 2.60
C GLY A 104 -5.51 11.78 2.11
N VAL A 105 -4.26 11.45 1.80
CA VAL A 105 -3.32 12.42 1.22
C VAL A 105 -2.86 11.92 -0.13
N ASP A 106 -3.11 12.73 -1.15
CA ASP A 106 -2.77 12.40 -2.53
C ASP A 106 -1.39 13.00 -2.83
N VAL A 107 -0.42 12.12 -3.04
CA VAL A 107 0.99 12.48 -3.28
C VAL A 107 1.38 12.02 -4.68
N LEU A 108 1.88 12.95 -5.47
CA LEU A 108 2.46 12.69 -6.78
C LEU A 108 3.99 12.67 -6.67
N LEU A 109 4.63 11.64 -7.21
CA LEU A 109 6.07 11.62 -7.41
C LEU A 109 6.39 12.20 -8.79
N ASP A 110 7.32 13.15 -8.86
CA ASP A 110 7.81 13.68 -10.13
C ASP A 110 8.88 12.75 -10.78
N ALA A 111 9.50 13.22 -11.87
CA ALA A 111 10.50 12.45 -12.60
C ALA A 111 11.77 12.14 -11.77
N ASP A 112 12.05 12.97 -10.75
CA ASP A 112 13.18 12.82 -9.82
C ASP A 112 12.75 12.15 -8.51
N LEU A 113 11.56 11.54 -8.50
CA LEU A 113 10.93 10.88 -7.34
C LEU A 113 10.74 11.83 -6.15
N GLN A 114 10.63 13.14 -6.40
CA GLN A 114 10.31 14.11 -5.35
C GLN A 114 8.79 14.13 -5.11
N PRO A 115 8.36 14.02 -3.84
CA PRO A 115 6.94 13.98 -3.52
C PRO A 115 6.33 15.39 -3.49
N ILE A 116 5.21 15.52 -4.18
CA ILE A 116 4.39 16.74 -4.25
C ILE A 116 3.00 16.39 -3.71
N VAL A 117 2.58 17.09 -2.66
CA VAL A 117 1.22 16.97 -2.12
C VAL A 117 0.25 17.68 -3.07
N ILE A 118 -0.74 16.94 -3.57
CA ILE A 118 -1.77 17.46 -4.47
C ILE A 118 -2.97 17.94 -3.67
N GLU A 119 -3.49 17.07 -2.79
CA GLU A 119 -4.61 17.40 -1.92
C GLU A 119 -4.62 16.59 -0.62
N VAL A 120 -5.42 17.09 0.33
CA VAL A 120 -5.72 16.41 1.59
C VAL A 120 -7.23 16.25 1.70
N ASN A 121 -7.68 15.00 1.66
CA ASN A 121 -9.07 14.58 1.69
C ASN A 121 -9.49 14.27 3.13
N GLN A 122 -10.44 15.05 3.66
CA GLN A 122 -11.04 14.83 4.99
C GLN A 122 -12.04 13.67 5.03
N SER A 123 -12.42 13.13 3.87
CA SER A 123 -13.35 12.02 3.74
C SER A 123 -12.92 11.10 2.60
N PRO A 124 -11.81 10.36 2.79
CA PRO A 124 -11.35 9.41 1.77
C PRO A 124 -12.41 8.33 1.52
N SER A 125 -12.46 7.80 0.29
CA SER A 125 -13.44 6.78 -0.08
C SER A 125 -13.13 5.42 0.55
N PHE A 126 -14.10 4.86 1.28
CA PHE A 126 -14.08 3.49 1.78
C PHE A 126 -14.91 2.50 0.95
N HIS A 127 -15.33 2.89 -0.26
CA HIS A 127 -15.93 1.94 -1.20
C HIS A 127 -14.89 0.90 -1.63
N CYS A 128 -15.29 -0.37 -1.68
CA CYS A 128 -14.44 -1.48 -2.07
C CYS A 128 -14.99 -2.11 -3.35
N ASP A 129 -14.50 -1.64 -4.50
CA ASP A 129 -14.92 -2.17 -5.80
C ASP A 129 -14.00 -3.33 -6.26
N HIS A 130 -12.83 -3.47 -5.64
CA HIS A 130 -11.84 -4.49 -5.96
C HIS A 130 -11.31 -5.19 -4.71
N LYS A 131 -10.81 -6.42 -4.88
CA LYS A 131 -10.16 -7.20 -3.79
C LYS A 131 -9.01 -6.45 -3.14
N LEU A 132 -8.26 -5.67 -3.92
CA LEU A 132 -7.18 -4.82 -3.43
C LEU A 132 -7.70 -3.74 -2.45
N ASP A 133 -8.86 -3.14 -2.73
CA ASP A 133 -9.47 -2.15 -1.84
C ASP A 133 -9.83 -2.78 -0.50
N GLU A 134 -10.46 -3.96 -0.51
CA GLU A 134 -10.83 -4.67 0.71
C GLU A 134 -9.59 -5.05 1.54
N ALA A 135 -8.56 -5.56 0.88
CA ALA A 135 -7.31 -5.98 1.51
C ALA A 135 -6.54 -4.81 2.14
N ILE A 136 -6.71 -3.58 1.67
CA ILE A 136 -6.05 -2.38 2.22
C ILE A 136 -6.97 -1.67 3.23
N LYS A 137 -8.21 -1.36 2.85
CA LYS A 137 -9.10 -0.46 3.59
C LYS A 137 -9.67 -1.11 4.84
N GLY A 138 -9.97 -2.42 4.81
CA GLY A 138 -10.44 -3.16 5.97
C GLY A 138 -9.44 -3.14 7.13
N PRO A 139 -8.18 -3.58 6.90
CA PRO A 139 -7.11 -3.47 7.88
C PRO A 139 -6.84 -2.04 8.34
N LEU A 140 -6.80 -1.07 7.42
CA LEU A 140 -6.58 0.34 7.75
C LEU A 140 -7.61 0.85 8.78
N LEU A 141 -8.91 0.61 8.54
CA LEU A 141 -9.98 1.05 9.45
C LEU A 141 -9.89 0.35 10.80
N ARG A 142 -9.68 -0.97 10.80
CA ARG A 142 -9.53 -1.75 12.03
C ARG A 142 -8.39 -1.23 12.90
N ASP A 143 -7.23 -1.00 12.30
CA ASP A 143 -6.04 -0.58 13.03
C ASP A 143 -6.11 0.89 13.45
N THR A 144 -6.76 1.75 12.65
CA THR A 144 -7.11 3.12 13.03
C THR A 144 -7.99 3.16 14.29
N LEU A 145 -9.07 2.35 14.32
CA LEU A 145 -9.97 2.30 15.47
C LEU A 145 -9.28 1.74 16.72
N ARG A 146 -8.39 0.76 16.57
CA ARG A 146 -7.58 0.23 17.67
C ARG A 146 -6.66 1.30 18.25
N LEU A 147 -5.97 2.06 17.41
CA LEU A 147 -5.10 3.15 17.86
C LEU A 147 -5.91 4.24 18.56
N ALA A 148 -7.05 4.65 17.98
CA ALA A 148 -7.92 5.66 18.57
C ALA A 148 -8.48 5.22 19.93
N ALA A 149 -8.88 3.95 20.07
CA ALA A 149 -9.38 3.41 21.33
C ALA A 149 -8.29 3.25 22.41
N ALA A 150 -7.03 3.11 22.01
CA ALA A 150 -5.89 3.04 22.93
C ALA A 150 -5.41 4.42 23.41
N MET A 151 -5.81 5.51 22.75
CA MET A 151 -5.45 6.86 23.16
C MET A 151 -6.16 7.23 24.48
N PRO A 152 -5.47 7.93 25.40
CA PRO A 152 -6.09 8.38 26.64
C PRO A 152 -7.26 9.31 26.34
N ALA A 153 -8.46 8.89 26.74
CA ALA A 153 -9.66 9.71 26.63
C ALA A 153 -9.58 10.87 27.62
N MET A 154 -9.87 12.08 27.14
CA MET A 154 -9.89 13.26 27.98
C MET A 154 -11.04 13.18 28.98
N LYS A 155 -10.74 13.29 30.27
CA LYS A 155 -11.75 13.24 31.34
C LYS A 155 -12.58 14.54 31.35
N PRO A 156 -13.88 14.49 31.66
CA PRO A 156 -14.65 15.71 31.89
C PRO A 156 -14.06 16.46 33.08
N ALA A 157 -13.95 17.80 32.97
CA ALA A 157 -13.58 18.64 34.09
C ALA A 157 -14.67 18.57 35.16
N VAL A 158 -14.45 17.76 36.19
CA VAL A 158 -15.33 17.73 37.35
C VAL A 158 -14.97 18.95 38.20
N SER A 159 -15.80 19.99 38.17
CA SER A 159 -15.80 20.99 39.24
C SER A 159 -16.53 20.37 40.43
N PRO A 160 -15.90 20.20 41.61
CA PRO A 160 -16.64 19.86 42.81
C PRO A 160 -17.66 20.97 43.05
N ILE A 161 -18.94 20.61 43.14
CA ILE A 161 -19.97 21.51 43.64
C ILE A 161 -19.62 21.75 45.12
N ALA A 162 -19.12 22.94 45.42
CA ALA A 162 -18.92 23.43 46.79
C ALA A 162 -20.24 23.99 47.33
#